data_AF-A0A0G0JME5-F1
#
_entry.id   AF-A0A0G0JME5-F1
#
_cell.length_a   1.000
_cell.length_b   1.000
_cell.length_c   1.000
_cell.angle_alpha   90.00
_cell.angle_beta   90.00
_cell.angle_gamma   90.00
#
_symmetry.space_group_name_H-M   'P 1'
#
loop_
_entity.id
_entity.type
_entity.pdbx_description
1 polymer ?
#
loop_
_entity_poly.entity_id
_entity_poly.type
_entity_poly.pdbx_seq_one_letter_code
_entity_poly.pdbx_strand_id
1 'polypeptide(L)'
;MQQKRFIIIIGILGLILISIIVGYVFIRQQKNSINQPDISPSPSIENPTGIVIPTSMIKPNELDIVTVSPDDKKQNIDRNNPIKITFSQPFTMQEIEFYISPHTPASLNIEGNILVIRPSDVWDSGTEYTYSVNFPSDITKVRLYSFSTVGPTPAYLPDTAPEDYFQAELQKQKENRTDMYVANQTPYENTSFQISSEYITVAPAHFYFTVISKIADQERLKQEVNEWLQSLDLRPDQISKLDIRYQ
;
A
#
# COMPACT_ATOMS: atom_id res chain seq x y z
N MET A 1 33.77 65.20 27.65
CA MET A 1 34.28 64.02 26.90
C MET A 1 33.96 62.67 27.54
N GLN A 2 33.72 62.56 28.85
CA GLN A 2 33.50 61.25 29.50
C GLN A 2 32.14 60.59 29.20
N GLN A 3 31.04 61.35 29.07
CA GLN A 3 29.72 60.78 28.74
C GLN A 3 29.66 60.09 27.36
N LYS A 4 30.36 60.64 26.34
CA LYS A 4 30.42 60.02 25.00
C LYS A 4 31.18 58.69 25.00
N ARG A 5 32.18 58.53 25.87
CA ARG A 5 32.93 57.27 26.03
C ARG A 5 32.09 56.21 26.76
N PHE A 6 31.23 56.61 27.70
CA PHE A 6 30.37 55.69 28.44
C PHE A 6 29.28 55.06 27.56
N ILE A 7 28.67 55.83 26.65
CA ILE A 7 27.64 55.33 25.71
C ILE A 7 28.24 54.31 24.72
N ILE A 8 29.47 54.54 24.24
CA ILE A 8 30.16 53.62 23.33
C ILE A 8 30.47 52.29 24.01
N ILE A 9 30.89 52.31 25.28
CA ILE A 9 31.20 51.09 26.04
C ILE A 9 29.93 50.25 26.28
N ILE A 10 28.79 50.89 26.60
CA ILE A 10 27.50 50.18 26.74
C ILE A 10 27.04 49.57 25.42
N GLY A 11 27.22 50.28 24.30
CA GLY A 11 26.86 49.77 22.97
C GLY A 11 27.67 48.53 22.58
N ILE A 12 28.97 48.51 22.88
CA ILE A 12 29.84 47.35 22.61
C ILE A 12 29.46 46.14 23.49
N LEU A 13 29.18 46.37 24.78
CA LEU A 13 28.73 45.33 25.70
C LEU A 13 27.38 44.72 25.26
N GLY A 14 26.45 45.54 24.77
CA GLY A 14 25.17 45.07 24.24
C GLY A 14 25.33 44.19 23.00
N LEU A 15 26.21 44.57 22.07
CA LEU A 15 26.48 43.78 20.87
C LEU A 15 27.14 42.43 21.17
N ILE A 16 28.06 42.37 22.13
CA ILE A 16 28.68 41.12 22.57
C ILE A 16 27.61 40.17 23.17
N LEU A 17 26.68 40.72 23.96
CA LEU A 17 25.64 39.95 24.61
C LEU A 17 24.64 39.37 23.61
N ILE A 18 24.30 40.12 22.54
CA ILE A 18 23.47 39.64 21.44
C ILE A 18 24.17 38.51 20.66
N SER A 19 25.46 38.65 20.34
CA SER A 19 26.22 37.60 19.65
C SER A 19 26.30 36.30 20.46
N ILE A 20 26.38 36.38 21.80
CA ILE A 20 26.37 35.20 22.67
C ILE A 20 25.00 34.51 22.63
N ILE A 21 23.90 35.27 22.64
CA ILE A 21 22.53 34.72 22.56
C ILE A 21 22.31 34.03 21.20
N VAL A 22 22.71 34.66 20.10
CA VAL A 22 22.56 34.09 18.75
C VAL A 22 23.40 32.82 18.62
N GLY A 23 24.65 32.82 19.11
CA GLY A 23 25.49 31.62 19.14
C GLY A 23 24.87 30.48 19.97
N TYR A 24 24.27 30.81 21.12
CA TYR A 24 23.61 29.82 21.97
C TYR A 24 22.38 29.18 21.30
N VAL A 25 21.57 29.98 20.59
CA VAL A 25 20.41 29.47 19.84
C VAL A 25 20.86 28.58 18.68
N PHE A 26 21.93 28.95 17.97
CA PHE A 26 22.45 28.18 16.84
C PHE A 26 23.01 26.81 17.28
N ILE A 27 23.73 26.77 18.41
CA ILE A 27 24.24 25.51 18.99
C ILE A 27 23.08 24.60 19.47
N ARG A 28 21.99 25.17 19.99
CA ARG A 28 20.80 24.38 20.36
C ARG A 28 20.06 23.81 19.17
N GLN A 29 19.98 24.52 18.04
CA GLN A 29 19.33 23.99 16.84
C GLN A 29 20.12 22.83 16.22
N GLN A 30 21.46 22.89 16.26
CA GLN A 30 22.29 21.82 15.72
C GLN A 30 22.22 20.51 16.53
N LYS A 31 21.99 20.59 17.85
CA LYS A 31 21.94 19.42 18.74
C LYS A 31 20.63 18.62 18.66
N ASN A 32 19.59 19.15 18.01
CA ASN A 32 18.29 18.48 17.87
C ASN A 32 18.09 17.74 16.53
N SER A 33 19.10 17.69 15.64
CA SER A 33 19.00 17.03 14.34
C SER A 33 19.74 15.69 14.24
N ILE A 34 20.09 15.06 15.35
CA ILE A 34 20.73 13.74 15.35
C ILE A 34 19.93 12.83 16.28
N ASN A 35 19.47 11.71 15.73
CA ASN A 35 18.63 10.65 16.31
C ASN A 35 17.13 10.78 16.04
N GLN A 36 16.75 10.76 14.76
CA GLN A 36 15.53 10.06 14.39
C GLN A 36 15.96 8.67 13.92
N PRO A 37 15.64 7.59 14.66
CA PRO A 37 15.83 6.24 14.13
C PRO A 37 14.98 6.12 12.86
N ASP A 38 15.62 5.66 11.79
CA ASP A 38 14.97 5.31 10.53
C ASP A 38 14.04 4.12 10.79
N ILE A 39 12.81 4.43 11.18
CA ILE A 39 11.69 3.50 11.15
C ILE A 39 10.98 3.74 9.82
N SER A 40 11.65 3.44 8.71
CA SER A 40 10.92 2.95 7.54
C SER A 40 10.27 1.64 7.95
N PRO A 41 8.92 1.53 8.04
CA PRO A 41 8.29 0.24 8.08
C PRO A 41 8.59 -0.41 6.73
N SER A 42 9.63 -1.25 6.67
CA SER A 42 9.68 -2.26 5.64
C SER A 42 8.38 -3.06 5.83
N PRO A 43 7.45 -3.08 4.87
CA PRO A 43 6.34 -4.01 4.95
C PRO A 43 6.97 -5.40 5.11
N SER A 44 6.73 -6.05 6.24
CA SER A 44 6.99 -7.46 6.37
C SER A 44 5.97 -8.13 5.47
N ILE A 45 6.30 -8.26 4.19
CA ILE A 45 5.63 -9.23 3.33
C ILE A 45 5.93 -10.56 4.01
N GLU A 46 4.91 -11.15 4.64
CA GLU A 46 5.01 -12.50 5.16
C GLU A 46 5.61 -13.35 4.05
N ASN A 47 6.76 -13.98 4.34
CA ASN A 47 7.41 -14.85 3.38
C ASN A 47 6.37 -15.86 2.89
N PRO A 48 6.12 -15.97 1.57
CA PRO A 48 5.17 -16.94 1.06
C PRO A 48 5.55 -18.33 1.58
N THR A 49 4.64 -18.95 2.32
CA THR A 49 4.74 -20.36 2.68
C THR A 49 4.14 -21.16 1.54
N GLY A 50 5.00 -21.64 0.65
CA GLY A 50 4.64 -22.74 -0.23
C GLY A 50 4.37 -23.98 0.59
N ILE A 51 3.11 -24.21 0.90
CA ILE A 51 2.68 -25.47 1.47
C ILE A 51 2.61 -26.46 0.32
N VAL A 52 3.68 -27.22 0.13
CA VAL A 52 3.62 -28.47 -0.64
C VAL A 52 2.86 -29.47 0.22
N ILE A 53 1.58 -29.67 -0.09
CA ILE A 53 0.77 -30.69 0.58
C ILE A 53 1.22 -32.05 0.05
N PRO A 54 1.68 -32.98 0.91
CA PRO A 54 2.02 -34.33 0.47
C PRO A 54 0.82 -34.98 -0.23
N THR A 55 1.05 -35.72 -1.31
CA THR A 55 -0.03 -36.37 -2.09
C THR A 55 -0.95 -37.22 -1.23
N SER A 56 -0.43 -37.80 -0.14
CA SER A 56 -1.17 -38.61 0.82
C SER A 56 -2.18 -37.82 1.68
N MET A 57 -2.10 -36.49 1.71
CA MET A 57 -3.04 -35.61 2.42
C MET A 57 -4.09 -35.00 1.49
N ILE A 58 -3.98 -35.21 0.16
CA ILE A 58 -4.98 -34.78 -0.81
C ILE A 58 -6.20 -35.70 -0.67
N LYS A 59 -7.39 -35.13 -0.48
CA LYS A 59 -8.60 -35.95 -0.38
C LYS A 59 -8.88 -36.64 -1.73
N PRO A 60 -9.41 -37.88 -1.73
CA PRO A 60 -9.77 -38.55 -2.97
C PRO A 60 -10.72 -37.67 -3.82
N ASN A 61 -10.44 -37.58 -5.12
CA ASN A 61 -11.18 -36.77 -6.11
C ASN A 61 -11.11 -35.25 -5.90
N GLU A 62 -10.21 -34.75 -5.05
CA GLU A 62 -9.96 -33.33 -4.92
C GLU A 62 -8.83 -32.89 -5.85
N LEU A 63 -9.10 -31.87 -6.68
CA LEU A 63 -8.06 -31.24 -7.49
C LEU A 63 -7.12 -30.46 -6.57
N ASP A 64 -5.84 -30.82 -6.52
CA ASP A 64 -4.80 -30.10 -5.78
C ASP A 64 -3.45 -30.24 -6.49
N ILE A 65 -2.48 -29.45 -6.06
CA ILE A 65 -1.12 -29.50 -6.56
C ILE A 65 -0.34 -30.60 -5.85
N VAL A 66 0.28 -31.46 -6.64
CA VAL A 66 1.12 -32.57 -6.18
C VAL A 66 2.57 -32.15 -6.14
N THR A 67 3.05 -31.51 -7.21
CA THR A 67 4.43 -31.04 -7.32
C THR A 67 4.51 -29.78 -8.17
N VAL A 68 5.56 -28.99 -7.92
CA VAL A 68 5.94 -27.84 -8.73
C VAL A 68 7.40 -27.96 -9.16
N SER A 69 7.72 -27.40 -10.31
CA SER A 69 9.09 -27.23 -10.79
C SER A 69 9.18 -25.87 -11.47
N PRO A 70 10.02 -24.92 -11.03
CA PRO A 70 10.94 -25.02 -9.90
C PRO A 70 10.30 -25.38 -8.56
N ASP A 71 11.06 -26.09 -7.71
CA ASP A 71 10.65 -26.34 -6.33
C ASP A 71 10.44 -25.01 -5.58
N ASP A 72 9.59 -25.00 -4.56
CA ASP A 72 9.37 -23.79 -3.75
C ASP A 72 10.69 -23.26 -3.16
N LYS A 73 10.87 -21.94 -3.27
CA LYS A 73 12.05 -21.17 -2.84
C LYS A 73 13.35 -21.60 -3.51
N LYS A 74 13.28 -22.35 -4.62
CA LYS A 74 14.49 -22.75 -5.34
C LYS A 74 15.18 -21.53 -5.94
N GLN A 75 16.49 -21.48 -5.77
CA GLN A 75 17.32 -20.39 -6.26
C GLN A 75 18.14 -20.80 -7.48
N ASN A 76 18.66 -19.80 -8.20
CA ASN A 76 19.55 -19.97 -9.36
C ASN A 76 18.90 -20.79 -10.48
N ILE A 77 17.61 -20.56 -10.72
CA ILE A 77 16.87 -21.18 -11.82
C ILE A 77 17.34 -20.61 -13.15
N ASP A 78 17.56 -21.49 -14.13
CA ASP A 78 17.85 -21.08 -15.51
C ASP A 78 16.71 -20.21 -16.05
N ARG A 79 17.06 -19.13 -16.74
CA ARG A 79 16.10 -18.12 -17.19
C ARG A 79 15.14 -18.63 -18.30
N ASN A 80 15.42 -19.78 -18.90
CA ASN A 80 14.55 -20.44 -19.88
C ASN A 80 13.71 -21.58 -19.26
N ASN A 81 13.90 -21.90 -17.98
CA ASN A 81 13.19 -23.00 -17.37
C ASN A 81 11.70 -22.66 -17.25
N PRO A 82 10.79 -23.50 -17.79
CA PRO A 82 9.36 -23.32 -17.58
C PRO A 82 8.99 -23.60 -16.13
N ILE A 83 7.89 -23.00 -15.69
CA ILE A 83 7.19 -23.45 -14.48
C ILE A 83 6.28 -24.61 -14.90
N LYS A 84 6.34 -25.71 -14.15
CA LYS A 84 5.49 -26.89 -14.32
C LYS A 84 4.80 -27.18 -13.00
N ILE A 85 3.48 -27.29 -13.06
CA ILE A 85 2.64 -27.56 -11.89
C ILE A 85 1.87 -28.84 -12.18
N THR A 86 2.15 -29.90 -11.42
CA THR A 86 1.48 -31.21 -11.57
C THR A 86 0.32 -31.27 -10.60
N PHE A 87 -0.88 -31.52 -11.11
CA PHE A 87 -2.10 -31.65 -10.33
C PHE A 87 -2.44 -33.12 -10.04
N SER A 88 -3.27 -33.36 -9.02
CA SER A 88 -3.71 -34.68 -8.58
C SER A 88 -4.53 -35.43 -9.64
N GLN A 89 -5.16 -34.69 -10.55
CA GLN A 89 -6.00 -35.21 -11.63
C GLN A 89 -5.99 -34.25 -12.83
N PRO A 90 -6.42 -34.70 -14.03
CA PRO A 90 -6.65 -33.80 -15.16
C PRO A 90 -7.62 -32.67 -14.81
N PHE A 91 -7.42 -31.50 -15.42
CA PHE A 91 -8.18 -30.28 -15.13
C PHE A 91 -8.31 -29.41 -16.39
N THR A 92 -9.11 -28.36 -16.28
CA THR A 92 -9.34 -27.33 -17.30
C THR A 92 -8.94 -25.95 -16.78
N MET A 93 -8.69 -25.00 -17.68
CA MET A 93 -8.27 -23.64 -17.31
C MET A 93 -9.35 -22.87 -16.52
N GLN A 94 -10.60 -23.32 -16.51
CA GLN A 94 -11.68 -22.72 -15.72
C GLN A 94 -11.66 -23.16 -14.25
N GLU A 95 -10.97 -24.26 -13.93
CA GLU A 95 -10.91 -24.82 -12.57
C GLU A 95 -9.78 -24.22 -11.72
N ILE A 96 -8.91 -23.42 -12.34
CA ILE A 96 -7.79 -22.76 -11.67
C ILE A 96 -7.61 -21.33 -12.17
N GLU A 97 -7.00 -20.50 -11.34
CA GLU A 97 -6.45 -19.21 -11.76
C GLU A 97 -4.97 -19.15 -11.40
N PHE A 98 -4.15 -18.67 -12.34
CA PHE A 98 -2.71 -18.54 -12.15
C PHE A 98 -2.31 -17.07 -12.18
N TYR A 99 -1.56 -16.64 -11.17
CA TYR A 99 -1.00 -15.30 -11.07
C TYR A 99 0.50 -15.37 -10.81
N ILE A 100 1.28 -14.45 -11.39
CA ILE A 100 2.73 -14.37 -11.18
C ILE A 100 3.18 -12.91 -11.02
N SER A 101 4.10 -12.69 -10.08
CA SER A 101 4.75 -11.43 -9.78
C SER A 101 6.28 -11.61 -9.74
N PRO A 102 7.08 -10.71 -10.33
CA PRO A 102 6.65 -9.59 -11.17
C PRO A 102 5.90 -10.07 -12.42
N HIS A 103 4.99 -9.23 -12.92
CA HIS A 103 4.20 -9.58 -14.10
C HIS A 103 5.14 -9.84 -15.28
N THR A 104 5.09 -11.05 -15.81
CA THR A 104 5.90 -11.47 -16.96
C THR A 104 4.99 -12.11 -17.99
N PRO A 105 5.01 -11.65 -19.25
CA PRO A 105 4.24 -12.27 -20.32
C PRO A 105 4.62 -13.74 -20.48
N ALA A 106 3.66 -14.64 -20.30
CA ALA A 106 3.88 -16.08 -20.40
C ALA A 106 2.74 -16.79 -21.14
N SER A 107 3.07 -17.89 -21.81
CA SER A 107 2.11 -18.82 -22.38
C SER A 107 1.79 -19.93 -21.37
N LEU A 108 0.51 -20.32 -21.30
CA LEU A 108 0.03 -21.38 -20.42
C LEU A 108 -0.51 -22.51 -21.31
N ASN A 109 -0.03 -23.74 -21.08
CA ASN A 109 -0.47 -24.93 -21.79
C ASN A 109 -0.76 -26.07 -20.80
N ILE A 110 -1.79 -26.87 -21.07
CA ILE A 110 -2.11 -28.06 -20.27
C ILE A 110 -1.60 -29.31 -21.01
N GLU A 111 -0.77 -30.08 -20.34
CA GLU A 111 -0.23 -31.36 -20.80
C GLU A 111 -0.69 -32.47 -19.84
N GLY A 112 -1.89 -33.01 -20.07
CA GLY A 112 -2.51 -33.99 -19.18
C GLY A 112 -2.97 -33.36 -17.86
N ASN A 113 -2.32 -33.71 -16.76
CA ASN A 113 -2.52 -33.12 -15.43
C ASN A 113 -1.43 -32.09 -15.07
N ILE A 114 -0.66 -31.61 -16.05
CA ILE A 114 0.43 -30.66 -15.83
C ILE A 114 0.10 -29.33 -16.48
N LEU A 115 0.11 -28.24 -15.71
CA LEU A 115 0.16 -26.88 -16.25
C LEU A 115 1.62 -26.53 -16.56
N VAL A 116 1.89 -26.14 -17.80
CA VAL A 116 3.20 -25.69 -18.26
C VAL A 116 3.12 -24.19 -18.56
N ILE A 117 3.86 -23.38 -17.80
CA ILE A 117 3.96 -21.94 -17.98
C ILE A 117 5.34 -21.62 -18.55
N ARG A 118 5.38 -21.03 -19.74
CA ARG A 118 6.62 -20.65 -20.44
C ARG A 118 6.68 -19.13 -20.59
N PRO A 119 7.77 -18.47 -20.16
CA PRO A 119 7.93 -17.04 -20.44
C PRO A 119 7.94 -16.86 -21.97
N SER A 120 7.39 -15.73 -22.44
CA SER A 120 7.33 -15.45 -23.89
C SER A 120 8.73 -15.22 -24.47
N ASP A 121 9.62 -14.64 -23.67
CA ASP A 121 11.05 -14.52 -23.95
C ASP A 121 11.85 -15.38 -22.95
N VAL A 122 12.39 -14.75 -21.90
CA VAL A 122 13.11 -15.39 -20.80
C VAL A 122 12.74 -14.68 -19.50
N TRP A 123 12.90 -15.36 -18.36
CA TRP A 123 12.75 -14.71 -17.06
C TRP A 123 13.82 -13.63 -16.86
N ASP A 124 13.53 -12.60 -16.07
CA ASP A 124 14.49 -11.56 -15.73
C ASP A 124 15.64 -12.13 -14.91
N SER A 125 16.81 -11.52 -15.04
CA SER A 125 18.03 -11.95 -14.37
C SER A 125 18.00 -11.61 -12.87
N GLY A 126 18.41 -12.55 -12.01
CA GLY A 126 18.57 -12.32 -10.57
C GLY A 126 17.29 -11.87 -9.85
N THR A 127 16.13 -12.21 -10.41
CA THR A 127 14.81 -11.77 -9.97
C THR A 127 14.14 -12.89 -9.18
N GLU A 128 13.50 -12.52 -8.08
CA GLU A 128 12.59 -13.41 -7.35
C GLU A 128 11.19 -13.34 -7.97
N TYR A 129 10.67 -14.49 -8.34
CA TYR A 129 9.32 -14.68 -8.84
C TYR A 129 8.47 -15.35 -7.77
N THR A 130 7.29 -14.80 -7.53
CA THR A 130 6.25 -15.41 -6.71
C THR A 130 5.03 -15.67 -7.57
N TYR A 131 4.46 -16.87 -7.51
CA TYR A 131 3.26 -17.22 -8.25
C TYR A 131 2.24 -17.90 -7.36
N SER A 132 0.97 -17.68 -7.65
CA SER A 132 -0.15 -18.32 -6.96
C SER A 132 -1.01 -19.13 -7.93
N VAL A 133 -1.57 -20.22 -7.39
CA VAL A 133 -2.63 -20.99 -8.01
C VAL A 133 -3.83 -20.96 -7.08
N ASN A 134 -4.93 -20.41 -7.58
CA ASN A 134 -6.19 -20.32 -6.87
C ASN A 134 -7.19 -21.28 -7.49
N PHE A 135 -8.13 -21.79 -6.68
CA PHE A 135 -9.18 -22.69 -7.14
C PHE A 135 -10.53 -21.96 -7.01
N PRO A 136 -11.17 -21.50 -8.09
CA PRO A 136 -12.42 -20.72 -8.01
C PRO A 136 -13.55 -21.42 -7.26
N SER A 137 -13.59 -22.76 -7.27
CA SER A 137 -14.56 -23.56 -6.51
C SER A 137 -14.32 -23.57 -5.00
N ASP A 138 -13.12 -23.20 -4.55
CA ASP A 138 -12.72 -23.13 -3.14
C ASP A 138 -11.77 -21.93 -2.91
N ILE A 139 -12.35 -20.76 -2.64
CA ILE A 139 -11.61 -19.50 -2.44
C ILE A 139 -10.65 -19.53 -1.24
N THR A 140 -10.78 -20.50 -0.34
CA THR A 140 -9.86 -20.66 0.81
C THR A 140 -8.61 -21.43 0.42
N LYS A 141 -8.65 -22.13 -0.72
CA LYS A 141 -7.56 -22.91 -1.27
C LYS A 141 -6.72 -22.04 -2.19
N VAL A 142 -5.68 -21.45 -1.61
CA VAL A 142 -4.63 -20.74 -2.36
C VAL A 142 -3.31 -21.50 -2.18
N ARG A 143 -2.57 -21.68 -3.26
CA ARG A 143 -1.21 -22.23 -3.24
C ARG A 143 -0.26 -21.17 -3.75
N LEU A 144 0.77 -20.87 -2.98
CA LEU A 144 1.71 -19.79 -3.25
C LEU A 144 3.10 -20.36 -3.30
N TYR A 145 3.90 -20.00 -4.29
CA TYR A 145 5.26 -20.54 -4.46
C TYR A 145 6.19 -19.43 -4.89
N SER A 146 7.49 -19.58 -4.61
CA SER A 146 8.49 -18.69 -5.16
C SER A 146 9.70 -19.42 -5.74
N PHE A 147 10.45 -18.74 -6.60
CA PHE A 147 11.78 -19.16 -7.06
C PHE A 147 12.60 -17.92 -7.46
N SER A 148 13.92 -18.03 -7.51
CA SER A 148 14.78 -16.97 -8.04
C SER A 148 15.64 -17.43 -9.20
N THR A 149 15.83 -16.54 -10.17
CA THR A 149 16.60 -16.81 -11.39
C THR A 149 18.08 -16.55 -11.20
N VAL A 150 18.90 -17.18 -12.05
CA VAL A 150 20.32 -16.90 -12.12
C VAL A 150 20.60 -15.51 -12.71
N GLY A 151 21.65 -14.85 -12.20
CA GLY A 151 22.21 -13.61 -12.74
C GLY A 151 22.21 -12.45 -11.75
N PRO A 152 22.73 -11.28 -12.13
CA PRO A 152 22.71 -10.09 -11.28
C PRO A 152 21.27 -9.68 -10.97
N THR A 153 21.00 -9.39 -9.70
CA THR A 153 19.74 -8.77 -9.26
C THR A 153 19.60 -7.39 -9.92
N PRO A 154 18.43 -7.05 -10.48
CA PRO A 154 18.19 -5.74 -11.05
C PRO A 154 18.44 -4.67 -9.98
N ALA A 155 19.17 -3.61 -10.32
CA ALA A 155 19.32 -2.49 -9.40
C ALA A 155 17.94 -1.86 -9.18
N TYR A 156 17.50 -1.76 -7.92
CA TYR A 156 16.35 -0.95 -7.57
C TYR A 156 16.62 0.48 -8.07
N LEU A 157 15.79 0.96 -8.98
CA LEU A 157 15.80 2.37 -9.31
C LEU A 157 15.30 3.13 -8.06
N PRO A 158 16.01 4.18 -7.61
CA PRO A 158 15.50 5.00 -6.52
C PRO A 158 14.14 5.58 -6.91
N ASP A 159 13.26 5.79 -5.93
CA ASP A 159 11.99 6.46 -6.15
C ASP A 159 12.27 7.83 -6.79
N THR A 160 11.82 8.01 -8.03
CA THR A 160 11.98 9.25 -8.79
C THR A 160 10.77 10.17 -8.66
N ALA A 161 9.77 9.80 -7.85
CA ALA A 161 8.66 10.67 -7.54
C ALA A 161 9.20 11.95 -6.86
N PRO A 162 8.74 13.14 -7.28
CA PRO A 162 8.98 14.37 -6.52
C PRO A 162 8.55 14.19 -5.06
N GLU A 163 9.30 14.79 -4.12
CA GLU A 163 9.00 14.76 -2.68
C GLU A 163 7.56 15.19 -2.36
N ASP A 164 6.97 16.05 -3.19
CA ASP A 164 5.62 16.59 -3.04
C ASP A 164 4.54 15.85 -3.86
N TYR A 165 4.88 14.79 -4.60
CA TYR A 165 3.95 14.08 -5.48
C TYR A 165 2.73 13.56 -4.73
N PHE A 166 2.93 12.94 -3.57
CA PHE A 166 1.84 12.42 -2.74
C PHE A 166 0.92 13.54 -2.25
N GLN A 167 1.48 14.66 -1.81
CA GLN A 167 0.69 15.81 -1.34
C GLN A 167 -0.08 16.47 -2.48
N ALA A 168 0.55 16.59 -3.65
CA ALA A 168 -0.09 17.11 -4.86
C ALA A 168 -1.24 16.21 -5.33
N GLU A 169 -1.07 14.89 -5.28
CA GLU A 169 -2.11 13.93 -5.64
C GLU A 169 -3.26 13.94 -4.63
N LEU A 170 -2.95 13.99 -3.32
CA LEU A 170 -3.95 14.13 -2.27
C LEU A 170 -4.78 15.41 -2.44
N GLN A 171 -4.13 16.53 -2.75
CA GLN A 171 -4.81 17.79 -3.03
C GLN A 171 -5.70 17.71 -4.28
N LYS A 172 -5.22 17.08 -5.36
CA LYS A 172 -6.03 16.85 -6.57
C LYS A 172 -7.25 15.99 -6.30
N GLN A 173 -7.12 14.94 -5.49
CA GLN A 173 -8.24 14.10 -5.09
C GLN A 173 -9.26 14.89 -4.29
N LYS A 174 -8.81 15.68 -3.33
CA LYS A 174 -9.68 16.57 -2.54
C LYS A 174 -10.46 17.55 -3.41
N GLU A 175 -9.81 18.13 -4.43
CA GLU A 175 -10.41 19.13 -5.33
C GLU A 175 -11.36 18.52 -6.38
N ASN A 176 -10.96 17.42 -7.00
CA ASN A 176 -11.64 16.89 -8.19
C ASN A 176 -12.47 15.63 -7.93
N ARG A 177 -12.20 14.91 -6.84
CA ARG A 177 -12.82 13.63 -6.46
C ARG A 177 -13.05 13.59 -4.95
N THR A 178 -13.76 14.61 -4.45
CA THR A 178 -14.05 14.77 -3.02
C THR A 178 -14.72 13.53 -2.43
N ASP A 179 -15.57 12.84 -3.20
CA ASP A 179 -16.19 11.56 -2.83
C ASP A 179 -15.13 10.48 -2.54
N MET A 180 -14.15 10.30 -3.42
CA MET A 180 -13.07 9.34 -3.21
C MET A 180 -12.17 9.72 -2.03
N TYR A 181 -11.90 11.01 -1.86
CA TYR A 181 -11.12 11.51 -0.74
C TYR A 181 -11.79 11.19 0.61
N VAL A 182 -13.10 11.41 0.74
CA VAL A 182 -13.86 11.09 1.96
C VAL A 182 -13.97 9.58 2.15
N ALA A 183 -14.17 8.79 1.09
CA ALA A 183 -14.22 7.33 1.17
C ALA A 183 -12.96 6.73 1.79
N ASN A 184 -11.78 7.27 1.45
CA ASN A 184 -10.49 6.87 2.04
C ASN A 184 -10.36 7.21 3.54
N GLN A 185 -11.25 8.05 4.09
CA GLN A 185 -11.34 8.37 5.52
C GLN A 185 -12.44 7.58 6.24
N THR A 186 -13.12 6.67 5.52
CA THR A 186 -14.15 5.80 6.08
C THR A 186 -13.69 4.33 6.08
N PRO A 187 -14.14 3.49 7.03
CA PRO A 187 -15.14 3.78 8.06
C PRO A 187 -14.60 4.72 9.15
N TYR A 188 -15.48 5.59 9.67
CA TYR A 188 -15.19 6.46 10.81
C TYR A 188 -16.33 6.38 11.83
N GLU A 189 -15.99 6.51 13.11
CA GLU A 189 -16.94 6.37 14.21
C GLU A 189 -16.57 7.28 15.38
N ASN A 190 -17.57 7.93 15.97
CA ASN A 190 -17.43 8.67 17.21
C ASN A 190 -18.63 8.41 18.14
N THR A 191 -18.78 9.23 19.18
CA THR A 191 -19.88 9.11 20.15
C THR A 191 -21.26 9.38 19.57
N SER A 192 -21.33 10.09 18.44
CA SER A 192 -22.56 10.63 17.89
C SER A 192 -23.02 9.94 16.62
N PHE A 193 -22.10 9.41 15.82
CA PHE A 193 -22.42 8.69 14.60
C PHE A 193 -21.35 7.67 14.20
N GLN A 194 -21.72 6.82 13.25
CA GLN A 194 -20.83 6.00 12.45
C GLN A 194 -21.05 6.37 10.97
N ILE A 195 -20.00 6.43 10.18
CA ILE A 195 -20.08 6.66 8.74
C ILE A 195 -19.29 5.60 7.97
N SER A 196 -19.90 5.07 6.92
CA SER A 196 -19.29 4.15 5.96
C SER A 196 -19.52 4.65 4.53
N SER A 197 -18.68 4.21 3.59
CA SER A 197 -18.84 4.49 2.17
C SER A 197 -19.11 3.23 1.37
N GLU A 198 -19.89 3.36 0.31
CA GLU A 198 -20.09 2.33 -0.70
C GLU A 198 -20.00 2.95 -2.10
N TYR A 199 -19.49 2.18 -3.07
CA TYR A 199 -19.32 2.65 -4.44
C TYR A 199 -20.53 2.28 -5.31
N ILE A 200 -21.17 3.27 -5.91
CA ILE A 200 -22.22 3.05 -6.91
C ILE A 200 -21.61 3.06 -8.31
N THR A 201 -21.85 2.00 -9.07
CA THR A 201 -21.33 1.83 -10.44
C THR A 201 -22.26 2.42 -11.51
N VAL A 202 -23.50 2.76 -11.15
CA VAL A 202 -24.49 3.37 -12.05
C VAL A 202 -24.15 4.84 -12.25
N ALA A 203 -24.13 5.29 -13.51
CA ALA A 203 -23.69 6.63 -13.86
C ALA A 203 -24.60 7.75 -13.26
N PRO A 204 -24.01 8.83 -12.70
CA PRO A 204 -22.57 9.03 -12.52
C PRO A 204 -22.03 8.13 -11.40
N ALA A 205 -20.97 7.38 -11.68
CA ALA A 205 -20.39 6.46 -10.69
C ALA A 205 -19.64 7.27 -9.62
N HIS A 206 -19.98 7.06 -8.35
CA HIS A 206 -19.48 7.83 -7.21
C HIS A 206 -19.58 7.03 -5.92
N PHE A 207 -18.88 7.49 -4.88
CA PHE A 207 -19.10 6.99 -3.51
C PHE A 207 -20.29 7.71 -2.86
N TYR A 208 -21.19 6.94 -2.25
CA TYR A 208 -22.17 7.46 -1.31
C TYR A 208 -21.80 7.06 0.12
N PHE A 209 -22.30 7.81 1.08
CA PHE A 209 -21.95 7.67 2.49
C PHE A 209 -23.20 7.41 3.32
N THR A 210 -23.17 6.35 4.11
CA THR A 210 -24.24 6.04 5.05
C THR A 210 -23.81 6.50 6.43
N VAL A 211 -24.59 7.40 7.02
CA VAL A 211 -24.40 7.88 8.41
C VAL A 211 -25.44 7.20 9.28
N ILE A 212 -24.99 6.41 10.25
CA ILE A 212 -25.83 5.77 11.26
C ILE A 212 -25.79 6.63 12.53
N SER A 213 -26.93 7.16 12.94
CA SER A 213 -27.02 7.98 14.15
C SER A 213 -26.88 7.17 15.43
N LYS A 214 -26.17 7.72 16.42
CA LYS A 214 -26.14 7.23 17.80
C LYS A 214 -26.82 8.18 18.79
N ILE A 215 -27.32 9.31 18.29
CA ILE A 215 -27.99 10.36 19.07
C ILE A 215 -29.40 10.61 18.54
N ALA A 216 -30.29 11.08 19.42
CA ALA A 216 -31.70 11.32 19.06
C ALA A 216 -31.89 12.62 18.24
N ASP A 217 -31.01 13.60 18.42
CA ASP A 217 -31.11 14.92 17.78
C ASP A 217 -30.49 14.89 16.37
N GLN A 218 -31.36 14.92 15.36
CA GLN A 218 -31.00 14.86 13.94
C GLN A 218 -30.31 16.13 13.44
N GLU A 219 -30.62 17.31 13.99
CA GLU A 219 -29.98 18.55 13.57
C GLU A 219 -28.57 18.64 14.15
N ARG A 220 -28.41 18.23 15.41
CA ARG A 220 -27.09 18.05 16.01
C ARG A 220 -26.24 17.01 15.28
N LEU A 221 -26.84 15.88 14.86
CA LEU A 221 -26.15 14.87 14.06
C LEU A 221 -25.57 15.46 12.77
N LYS A 222 -26.38 16.18 12.00
CA LYS A 222 -25.93 16.81 10.74
C LYS A 222 -24.82 17.81 10.99
N GLN A 223 -24.92 18.59 12.07
CA GLN A 223 -23.87 19.53 12.47
C GLN A 223 -22.55 18.79 12.76
N GLU A 224 -22.58 17.73 13.59
CA GLU A 224 -21.38 16.99 13.96
C GLU A 224 -20.75 16.24 12.77
N VAL A 225 -21.56 15.73 11.83
CA VAL A 225 -21.07 15.16 10.56
C VAL A 225 -20.40 16.23 9.71
N ASN A 226 -21.00 17.42 9.61
CA ASN A 226 -20.42 18.52 8.85
C ASN A 226 -19.13 19.05 9.50
N GLU A 227 -19.05 19.13 10.84
CA GLU A 227 -17.82 19.49 11.57
C GLU A 227 -16.71 18.45 11.33
N TRP A 228 -17.04 17.16 11.29
CA TRP A 228 -16.08 16.13 10.92
C TRP A 228 -15.59 16.28 9.48
N LEU A 229 -16.48 16.50 8.50
CA LEU A 229 -16.07 16.74 7.11
C LEU A 229 -15.20 18.00 6.97
N GLN A 230 -15.48 19.04 7.75
CA GLN A 230 -14.66 20.25 7.79
C GLN A 230 -13.30 20.02 8.45
N SER A 231 -13.18 19.09 9.41
CA SER A 231 -11.88 18.72 10.00
C SER A 231 -10.97 17.95 9.02
N LEU A 232 -11.55 17.40 7.95
CA LEU A 232 -10.83 16.90 6.77
C LEU A 232 -10.47 18.04 5.78
N ASP A 233 -10.54 19.29 6.24
CA ASP A 233 -10.31 20.53 5.49
C ASP A 233 -11.20 20.67 4.25
N LEU A 234 -12.40 20.07 4.23
CA LEU A 234 -13.34 20.21 3.13
C LEU A 234 -14.12 21.52 3.22
N ARG A 235 -14.27 22.19 2.07
CA ARG A 235 -15.07 23.41 1.97
C ARG A 235 -16.57 23.08 1.87
N PRO A 236 -17.47 24.01 2.26
CA PRO A 236 -18.91 23.81 2.14
C PRO A 236 -19.40 23.46 0.72
N ASP A 237 -18.77 24.00 -0.33
CA ASP A 237 -19.09 23.70 -1.73
C ASP A 237 -18.70 22.27 -2.16
N GLN A 238 -17.75 21.65 -1.45
CA GLN A 238 -17.31 20.28 -1.68
C GLN A 238 -18.20 19.31 -0.92
N ILE A 239 -18.52 19.63 0.33
CA ILE A 239 -19.42 18.85 1.19
C ILE A 239 -20.80 18.71 0.55
N SER A 240 -21.33 19.80 -0.03
CA SER A 240 -22.66 19.79 -0.66
C SER A 240 -22.78 18.90 -1.91
N LYS A 241 -21.65 18.42 -2.46
CA LYS A 241 -21.61 17.51 -3.60
C LYS A 241 -21.58 16.04 -3.20
N LEU A 242 -21.41 15.73 -1.92
CA LEU A 242 -21.36 14.36 -1.42
C LEU A 242 -22.78 13.77 -1.34
N ASP A 243 -22.95 12.51 -1.74
CA ASP A 243 -24.18 11.76 -1.51
C ASP A 243 -24.15 11.18 -0.08
N ILE A 244 -24.70 11.93 0.89
CA ILE A 244 -24.76 11.53 2.30
C ILE A 244 -26.19 11.13 2.64
N ARG A 245 -26.33 9.90 3.16
CA ARG A 245 -27.59 9.27 3.51
C ARG A 245 -27.63 9.03 5.01
N TYR A 246 -28.55 9.73 5.69
CA TYR A 246 -28.72 9.61 7.14
C TYR A 246 -29.73 8.51 7.46
N GLN A 247 -29.36 7.66 8.42
CA GLN A 247 -30.16 6.54 8.93
C GLN A 247 -30.31 6.62 10.45
#